data_AF-A0A3A8N638-F1
#
_entry.id   AF-A0A3A8N638-F1
#
_cell.length_a   1.000
_cell.length_b   1.000
_cell.length_c   1.000
_cell.angle_alpha   90.00
_cell.angle_beta   90.00
_cell.angle_gamma   90.00
#
_symmetry.space_group_name_H-M   'P 1'
#
loop_
_entity.id
_entity.type
_entity.pdbx_description
1 polymer ?
#
loop_
_entity_poly.entity_id
_entity_poly.type
_entity_poly.pdbx_seq_one_letter_code
_entity_poly.pdbx_strand_id
1 'polypeptide(L)' 'ELALAAGYYDQAHHVREFRALTGMTPGAYAREKAQVGFVQSSGEADA' A
#
# COMPACT_ATOMS: atom_id res chain seq x y z
N GLU A 1 -13.87 6.21 -3.93
CA GLU A 1 -13.36 7.22 -2.99
C GLU A 1 -11.83 7.26 -2.91
N LEU A 2 -11.13 6.13 -2.71
CA LEU A 2 -9.65 6.10 -2.62
C LEU A 2 -8.91 6.86 -3.74
N ALA A 3 -9.30 6.67 -5.01
CA ALA A 3 -8.68 7.34 -6.15
C ALA A 3 -8.84 8.87 -6.07
N LEU A 4 -10.07 9.36 -5.82
CA LEU A 4 -10.36 10.78 -5.65
C LEU A 4 -9.62 11.38 -4.45
N ALA A 5 -9.58 10.66 -3.32
CA ALA A 5 -8.86 11.09 -2.13
C ALA A 5 -7.35 11.19 -2.36
N ALA A 6 -6.80 10.37 -3.26
CA ALA A 6 -5.41 10.43 -3.69
C ALA A 6 -5.15 11.44 -4.83
N GLY A 7 -6.15 12.22 -5.25
CA GLY A 7 -6.03 13.25 -6.29
C GLY A 7 -6.24 12.76 -7.72
N TYR A 8 -6.63 11.50 -7.93
CA TYR A 8 -6.93 10.96 -9.26
C TYR A 8 -8.36 11.27 -9.68
N TYR A 9 -8.53 11.60 -10.95
CA TYR A 9 -9.85 11.80 -11.56
C TYR A 9 -10.72 10.53 -11.53
N ASP A 10 -10.11 9.37 -11.78
CA ASP A 10 -10.80 8.08 -11.80
C ASP A 10 -9.95 6.93 -11.24
N GLN A 11 -10.61 5.79 -11.00
CA GLN A 11 -9.96 4.59 -10.48
C GLN A 11 -8.97 3.98 -11.48
N ALA A 12 -9.23 4.07 -12.78
CA ALA A 12 -8.44 3.37 -13.79
C ALA A 12 -7.03 3.98 -13.91
N HIS A 13 -6.92 5.32 -13.84
CA HIS A 13 -5.65 6.03 -13.76
C HIS A 13 -4.87 5.62 -12.51
N HIS A 14 -5.50 5.69 -11.34
CA HIS A 14 -4.90 5.29 -10.08
C HIS A 14 -4.38 3.84 -10.12
N VAL A 15 -5.18 2.89 -10.62
CA VAL A 15 -4.78 1.47 -10.66
C VAL A 15 -3.62 1.24 -11.64
N ARG A 16 -3.57 1.94 -12.77
CA ARG A 16 -2.46 1.84 -13.73
C ARG A 16 -1.15 2.32 -13.12
N GLU A 17 -1.16 3.50 -12.52
CA GLU A 17 0.04 4.08 -11.89
C GLU A 17 0.50 3.27 -10.68
N PHE A 18 -0.43 2.86 -9.81
CA PHE A 18 -0.12 2.03 -8.65
C PHE A 18 0.53 0.70 -9.06
N ARG A 19 0.02 0.05 -10.12
CA ARG A 19 0.63 -1.15 -10.69
C ARG A 19 2.01 -0.89 -11.27
N ALA A 20 2.22 0.24 -11.95
CA ALA A 20 3.51 0.59 -12.49
C ALA A 20 4.57 0.80 -11.39
N LEU A 21 4.18 1.37 -10.24
CA LEU A 21 5.07 1.64 -9.12
C LEU A 21 5.34 0.41 -8.24
N THR A 22 4.30 -0.39 -7.97
CA THR A 22 4.35 -1.49 -6.97
C THR A 22 4.39 -2.88 -7.58
N GLY A 23 4.08 -3.01 -8.87
CA GLY A 23 3.85 -4.30 -9.53
C GLY A 23 2.50 -4.95 -9.22
N MET A 24 1.68 -4.36 -8.34
CA MET A 24 0.43 -4.96 -7.84
C MET A 24 -0.77 -4.04 -8.02
N THR A 25 -1.99 -4.58 -7.94
CA THR A 25 -3.17 -3.72 -7.74
C THR A 25 -3.20 -3.18 -6.32
N PRO A 26 -3.86 -2.03 -6.07
CA PRO A 26 -4.12 -1.57 -4.71
C PRO A 26 -4.78 -2.62 -3.82
N GLY A 27 -5.73 -3.39 -4.37
CA GLY A 27 -6.42 -4.45 -3.63
C GLY A 27 -5.54 -5.65 -3.30
N ALA A 28 -4.64 -6.07 -4.20
CA ALA A 28 -3.69 -7.15 -3.94
C ALA A 28 -2.66 -6.72 -2.88
N TYR A 29 -2.11 -5.52 -3.03
CA TYR A 29 -1.18 -4.93 -2.06
C TYR A 29 -1.81 -4.82 -0.67
N ALA A 30 -3.06 -4.35 -0.57
CA ALA A 30 -3.76 -4.26 0.72
C ALA A 30 -3.97 -5.63 1.38
N ARG A 31 -4.27 -6.67 0.59
CA ARG A 31 -4.42 -8.04 1.09
C ARG A 31 -3.09 -8.60 1.58
N GLU A 32 -2.01 -8.41 0.82
CA GLU A 32 -0.68 -8.82 1.24
C GLU A 32 -0.27 -8.11 2.53
N LYS A 33 -0.41 -6.78 2.60
CA LYS A 33 -0.09 -5.99 3.79
C LYS A 33 -0.92 -6.36 5.03
N ALA A 34 -2.10 -6.95 4.85
CA ALA A 34 -2.89 -7.51 5.94
C ALA A 34 -2.41 -8.91 6.37
N GLN A 35 -1.72 -9.64 5.50
CA GLN A 35 -1.14 -10.97 5.78
C GLN A 35 0.25 -10.86 6.39
N VAL A 36 1.10 -9.94 5.93
CA VAL A 36 2.40 -9.68 6.54
C VAL A 36 2.17 -8.86 7.81
N GLY A 37 2.34 -9.50 8.97
CA GLY A 37 2.24 -8.85 10.27
C GLY A 37 3.25 -7.70 10.42
N PHE A 38 2.95 -6.75 11.30
CA PHE A 38 3.87 -5.66 11.62
C PHE A 38 5.08 -6.21 12.40
N VAL A 39 6.27 -6.12 11.83
CA VAL A 39 7.52 -6.48 12.52
C VAL A 39 8.09 -5.20 13.14
N GLN A 40 7.96 -5.08 14.46
CA GLN A 40 8.77 -4.13 15.23
C GLN A 40 10.10 -4.79 15.51
N SER A 41 11.19 -4.16 15.05
CA SER A 41 12.49 -4.41 15.68
C SER A 41 12.35 -3.93 17.12
N SER A 42 12.37 -4.86 18.06
CA SER A 42 12.46 -4.55 19.48
C SER A 42 13.69 -3.68 19.65
N GLY A 43 13.48 -2.38 19.88
CA GLY A 43 14.56 -1.44 20.14
C GLY A 43 15.42 -2.00 21.26
N GLU A 44 16.72 -2.08 21.01
CA GLU A 44 17.72 -2.38 22.02
C GLU A 44 17.50 -1.39 23.17
N ALA A 45 16.97 -1.92 24.28
CA ALA A 45 16.92 -1.22 25.53
C ALA A 45 18.35 -1.21 26.07
N ASP A 46 19.14 -0.25 25.60
CA ASP A 46 20.41 0.08 26.24
C ASP A 46 20.10 0.60 27.64
N ALA A 47 20.58 -0.17 28.61
CA ALA A 47 20.54 0.07 30.05
C ALA A 47 21.52 1.16 30.48
#